data_AF-A0A9D7U549-F1
#
_entry.id   AF-A0A9D7U549-F1
#
_cell.length_a   1.000
_cell.length_b   1.000
_cell.length_c   1.000
_cell.angle_alpha   90.00
_cell.angle_beta   90.00
_cell.angle_gamma   90.00
#
_symmetry.space_group_name_H-M   'P 1'
#
loop_
_entity.id
_entity.type
_entity.pdbx_description
1 polymer ?
#
loop_
_entity_poly.entity_id
_entity_poly.type
_entity_poly.pdbx_seq_one_letter_code
_entity_poly.pdbx_strand_id
1 'polypeptide(L)'
;MIPTNVQEVLELAEIINAKHATDGEASPLNTLQYMNLTGMGPKVTACQQQHLKAEELRRQMELAYRERDVMLNPIAETIKASRDLLMGVYRSQPKRLGEWGFKVSDSPSKSMSRSKSKASSETGF
;
A
#
# COMPACT_ATOMS: atom_id res chain seq x y z
N MET A 1 -14.74 26.66 -6.12
CA MET A 1 -14.53 25.22 -5.82
C MET A 1 -13.30 25.10 -4.96
N ILE A 2 -13.31 24.25 -3.92
CA ILE A 2 -12.14 24.03 -3.05
C ILE A 2 -11.39 22.80 -3.58
N PRO A 3 -10.06 22.85 -3.76
CA PRO A 3 -9.27 21.69 -4.19
C PRO A 3 -9.33 20.53 -3.20
N THR A 4 -9.12 19.30 -3.69
CA THR A 4 -9.03 18.10 -2.85
C THR A 4 -7.63 17.50 -2.79
N ASN A 5 -6.75 17.85 -3.74
CA ASN A 5 -5.35 17.49 -3.72
C ASN A 5 -4.62 18.28 -2.62
N VAL A 6 -3.80 17.60 -1.82
CA VAL A 6 -3.09 18.20 -0.69
C VAL A 6 -2.20 19.37 -1.13
N GLN A 7 -1.44 19.20 -2.21
CA GLN A 7 -0.57 20.22 -2.75
C GLN A 7 -1.36 21.46 -3.19
N GLU A 8 -2.45 21.25 -3.94
CA GLU A 8 -3.32 22.36 -4.40
C GLU A 8 -4.01 23.09 -3.23
N VAL A 9 -4.40 22.36 -2.17
CA VAL A 9 -4.94 22.97 -0.94
C VAL A 9 -3.89 23.84 -0.24
N LEU A 10 -2.65 23.35 -0.13
CA LEU A 10 -1.56 24.09 0.51
C LEU A 10 -1.18 25.33 -0.30
N GLU A 11 -1.10 25.22 -1.63
CA GLU A 11 -0.87 26.36 -2.53
C GLU A 11 -1.97 27.42 -2.42
N LEU A 12 -3.24 27.00 -2.40
CA LEU A 12 -4.34 27.94 -2.21
C LEU A 12 -4.26 28.63 -0.83
N ALA A 13 -3.88 27.91 0.21
CA ALA A 13 -3.70 28.48 1.54
C ALA A 13 -2.56 29.51 1.58
N GLU A 14 -1.44 29.27 0.88
CA GLU A 14 -0.35 30.24 0.74
C GLU A 14 -0.82 31.51 0.02
N ILE A 15 -1.55 31.36 -1.09
CA ILE A 15 -2.09 32.49 -1.87
C ILE A 15 -3.03 33.34 -1.01
N ILE A 16 -3.95 32.70 -0.28
CA ILE A 16 -4.90 33.40 0.60
C ILE A 16 -4.13 34.13 1.71
N ASN A 17 -3.16 33.48 2.35
CA ASN A 17 -2.37 34.09 3.42
C ASN A 17 -1.55 35.29 2.90
N ALA A 18 -0.93 35.16 1.73
CA ALA A 18 -0.17 36.24 1.09
C ALA A 18 -1.05 37.43 0.75
N LYS A 19 -2.25 37.20 0.19
CA LYS A 19 -3.21 38.28 -0.10
C LYS A 19 -3.70 38.95 1.18
N HIS A 20 -4.03 38.18 2.20
CA HIS A 20 -4.44 38.71 3.51
C HIS A 20 -3.36 39.61 4.13
N ALA A 21 -2.10 39.16 4.10
CA ALA A 21 -0.97 39.94 4.57
C ALA A 21 -0.75 41.23 3.76
N THR A 22 -0.97 41.16 2.44
CA THR A 22 -0.85 42.33 1.54
C THR A 22 -1.94 43.37 1.82
N ASP A 23 -3.18 42.92 2.06
CA ASP A 23 -4.32 43.80 2.30
C ASP A 23 -4.34 44.36 3.73
N GLY A 24 -3.69 43.69 4.67
CA GLY A 24 -3.60 44.12 6.07
C GLY A 24 -4.98 44.38 6.67
N GLU A 25 -5.18 45.56 7.24
CA GLU A 25 -6.45 45.97 7.86
C GLU A 25 -7.62 46.03 6.87
N ALA A 26 -7.34 46.32 5.59
CA ALA A 26 -8.36 46.36 4.54
C ALA A 26 -8.84 44.98 4.11
N SER A 27 -8.20 43.90 4.57
CA SER A 27 -8.61 42.54 4.23
C SER A 27 -10.02 42.24 4.76
N PRO A 28 -10.97 41.82 3.89
CA PRO A 28 -12.31 41.42 4.35
C PRO A 28 -12.27 40.18 5.26
N LEU A 29 -11.19 39.40 5.20
CA LEU A 29 -10.99 38.23 6.06
C LEU A 29 -10.80 38.56 7.55
N ASN A 30 -10.56 39.84 7.90
CA ASN A 30 -10.54 40.30 9.30
C ASN A 30 -11.89 40.09 10.02
N THR A 31 -12.97 39.85 9.27
CA THR A 31 -14.31 39.54 9.81
C THR A 31 -14.43 38.11 10.37
N LEU A 32 -13.46 37.22 10.11
CA LEU A 32 -13.48 35.83 10.58
C LEU A 32 -13.02 35.72 12.05
N GLN A 33 -13.94 36.01 12.97
CA GLN A 33 -13.66 36.16 14.41
C GLN A 33 -13.06 34.93 15.12
N TYR A 34 -13.26 33.71 14.58
CA TYR A 34 -12.81 32.45 15.20
C TYR A 34 -11.71 31.74 14.40
N MET A 35 -11.23 32.33 13.31
CA MET A 35 -10.19 31.74 12.46
C MET A 35 -8.86 32.45 12.69
N ASN A 36 -7.83 31.71 13.07
CA ASN A 36 -6.49 32.25 13.22
C ASN A 36 -5.74 32.25 11.88
N LEU A 37 -5.98 33.27 11.06
CA LEU A 37 -5.30 33.44 9.77
C LEU A 37 -3.81 33.72 9.93
N THR A 38 -3.40 34.50 10.93
CA THR A 38 -1.99 34.76 11.24
C THR A 38 -1.23 33.47 11.58
N GLY A 39 -1.89 32.51 12.23
CA GLY A 39 -1.35 31.19 12.54
C GLY A 39 -1.43 30.18 11.39
N MET A 40 -2.02 30.53 10.25
CA MET A 40 -2.18 29.63 9.11
C MET A 40 -0.84 29.40 8.40
N GLY A 41 -0.04 30.45 8.18
CA GLY A 41 1.25 30.36 7.50
C GLY A 41 2.19 29.28 8.07
N PRO A 42 2.52 29.30 9.37
CA PRO A 42 3.36 28.26 9.98
C PRO A 42 2.79 26.84 9.84
N LYS A 43 1.46 26.69 9.89
CA LYS A 43 0.80 25.39 9.71
C LYS A 43 0.91 24.88 8.28
N VAL A 44 0.77 25.77 7.28
CA VAL A 44 0.93 25.43 5.87
C VAL A 44 2.36 24.95 5.61
N THR A 45 3.37 25.70 6.09
CA THR A 45 4.78 25.30 5.97
C THR A 45 5.06 23.94 6.63
N ALA A 46 4.57 23.73 7.85
CA ALA A 46 4.73 22.45 8.55
C ALA A 46 4.03 21.30 7.81
N CYS A 47 2.84 21.54 7.26
CA CYS A 47 2.10 20.54 6.50
C CYS A 47 2.82 20.19 5.18
N GLN A 48 3.35 21.19 4.47
CA GLN A 48 4.14 21.00 3.25
C GLN A 48 5.38 20.12 3.52
N GLN A 49 6.10 20.39 4.61
CA GLN A 49 7.25 19.59 5.00
C GLN A 49 6.88 18.12 5.27
N GLN A 50 5.76 17.87 5.96
CA GLN A 50 5.29 16.52 6.21
C GLN A 50 4.80 15.82 4.93
N HIS A 51 4.15 16.56 4.03
CA HIS A 51 3.73 16.03 2.73
C HIS A 51 4.92 15.56 1.90
N LEU A 52 5.94 16.41 1.75
CA LEU A 52 7.18 16.06 1.03
C LEU A 52 7.89 14.87 1.68
N LYS A 53 7.95 14.83 3.01
CA LYS A 53 8.52 13.69 3.74
C LYS A 53 7.73 12.40 3.47
N ALA A 54 6.41 12.47 3.43
CA ALA A 54 5.55 11.32 3.14
C ALA A 54 5.78 10.78 1.72
N GLU A 55 5.86 11.66 0.71
CA GLU A 55 6.15 11.24 -0.67
C GLU A 55 7.54 10.61 -0.80
N GLU A 56 8.55 11.16 -0.12
CA GLU A 56 9.90 10.58 -0.13
C GLU A 56 9.93 9.20 0.56
N LEU A 57 9.25 9.05 1.70
CA LEU A 57 9.12 7.75 2.37
C LEU A 57 8.37 6.73 1.51
N ARG A 58 7.32 7.17 0.78
CA ARG A 58 6.61 6.31 -0.18
C ARG A 58 7.55 5.84 -1.28
N ARG A 59 8.35 6.73 -1.85
CA ARG A 59 9.34 6.40 -2.88
C ARG A 59 10.38 5.41 -2.37
N GLN A 60 10.91 5.61 -1.16
CA GLN A 60 11.87 4.69 -0.54
C GLN A 60 11.26 3.31 -0.29
N MET A 61 10.02 3.26 0.19
CA MET A 61 9.27 2.01 0.38
C MET A 61 9.13 1.25 -0.95
N GLU A 62 8.74 1.93 -2.03
CA GLU A 62 8.59 1.29 -3.35
C GLU A 62 9.92 0.74 -3.89
N LEU A 63 11.03 1.45 -3.70
CA LEU A 63 12.36 0.96 -4.08
C LEU A 63 12.75 -0.27 -3.28
N ALA A 64 12.58 -0.24 -1.95
CA ALA A 64 12.87 -1.38 -1.09
C ALA A 64 12.07 -2.62 -1.47
N TYR A 65 10.79 -2.46 -1.86
CA TYR A 65 9.99 -3.58 -2.35
C TYR A 65 10.51 -4.13 -3.68
N ARG A 66 10.89 -3.28 -4.63
CA ARG A 66 11.46 -3.73 -5.91
C ARG A 66 12.76 -4.51 -5.71
N GLU A 67 13.66 -4.00 -4.88
CA GLU A 67 14.93 -4.66 -4.57
C GLU A 67 14.71 -6.01 -3.87
N ARG A 68 13.80 -6.06 -2.89
CA ARG A 68 13.40 -7.30 -2.25
C ARG A 68 12.88 -8.31 -3.27
N ASP A 69 12.00 -7.90 -4.17
CA ASP A 69 11.36 -8.82 -5.12
C ASP A 69 12.37 -9.38 -6.13
N VAL A 70 13.35 -8.57 -6.55
CA VAL A 70 14.48 -9.04 -7.36
C VAL A 70 15.29 -10.11 -6.63
N MET A 71 15.57 -9.93 -5.34
CA MET A 71 16.30 -10.92 -4.53
C MET A 71 15.46 -12.16 -4.20
N LEU A 72 14.16 -11.99 -3.99
CA LEU A 72 13.28 -13.08 -3.56
C LEU A 72 13.07 -14.12 -4.65
N ASN A 73 13.01 -13.70 -5.92
CA ASN A 73 12.81 -14.62 -7.05
C ASN A 73 13.86 -15.76 -7.11
N PRO A 74 15.18 -15.50 -7.18
CA PRO A 74 16.17 -16.57 -7.20
C PRO A 74 16.20 -17.40 -5.91
N ILE A 75 15.89 -16.80 -4.75
CA ILE A 75 15.76 -17.54 -3.48
C ILE A 75 14.61 -18.53 -3.58
N ALA A 76 13.44 -18.10 -4.07
CA ALA A 76 12.27 -18.96 -4.23
C ALA A 76 12.53 -20.09 -5.22
N GLU A 77 13.21 -19.82 -6.34
CA GLU A 77 13.61 -20.86 -7.30
C GLU A 77 14.60 -21.85 -6.69
N THR A 78 15.57 -21.38 -5.89
CA THR A 78 16.51 -22.25 -5.16
C THR A 78 15.80 -23.17 -4.16
N ILE A 79 14.80 -22.65 -3.44
CA ILE A 79 13.98 -23.44 -2.51
C ILE A 79 13.17 -24.50 -3.27
N LYS A 80 12.57 -24.15 -4.42
CA LYS A 80 11.84 -25.11 -5.27
C LYS A 80 12.74 -26.21 -5.80
N ALA A 81 13.90 -25.85 -6.37
CA ALA A 81 14.87 -26.81 -6.88
C ALA A 81 15.36 -27.77 -5.78
N SER A 82 15.65 -27.23 -4.59
CA SER A 82 16.01 -28.02 -3.41
C SER A 82 14.91 -29.01 -3.02
N ARG A 83 13.65 -28.57 -2.97
CA ARG A 83 12.50 -29.44 -2.68
C ARG A 83 12.40 -30.57 -3.70
N ASP A 84 12.48 -30.24 -4.99
CA ASP A 84 12.28 -31.21 -6.07
C ASP A 84 13.38 -32.27 -6.08
N LEU A 85 14.63 -31.87 -5.81
CA LEU A 85 15.74 -32.79 -5.59
C LEU A 85 15.48 -33.71 -4.39
N LEU A 86 15.10 -33.15 -3.24
CA LEU A 86 14.83 -33.93 -2.02
C LEU A 86 13.66 -34.90 -2.20
N MET A 87 12.62 -34.54 -2.96
CA MET A 87 11.55 -35.47 -3.32
C MET A 87 12.06 -36.63 -4.20
N GLY A 88 13.02 -36.37 -5.08
CA GLY A 88 13.70 -37.41 -5.86
C GLY A 88 14.53 -38.35 -4.99
N VAL A 89 15.32 -37.80 -4.05
CA VAL A 89 16.18 -38.55 -3.13
C VAL A 89 15.37 -39.37 -2.13
N TYR A 90 14.35 -38.77 -1.52
CA TYR A 90 13.50 -39.39 -0.49
C TYR A 90 12.17 -39.89 -1.06
N ARG A 91 12.17 -40.41 -2.29
CA ARG A 91 10.96 -40.79 -3.02
C ARG A 91 10.03 -41.74 -2.24
N SER A 92 10.61 -42.68 -1.49
CA SER A 92 9.86 -43.64 -0.66
C SER A 92 9.58 -43.13 0.76
N GLN A 93 10.17 -42.00 1.17
CA GLN A 93 10.11 -41.46 2.53
C GLN A 93 9.92 -39.92 2.51
N PRO A 94 8.85 -39.40 1.89
CA PRO A 94 8.66 -37.94 1.73
C PRO A 94 8.58 -37.17 3.04
N LYS A 95 8.27 -37.84 4.16
CA LYS A 95 8.31 -37.25 5.51
C LYS A 95 9.68 -36.68 5.89
N ARG A 96 10.77 -37.20 5.29
CA ARG A 96 12.14 -36.73 5.53
C ARG A 96 12.37 -35.30 5.02
N LEU A 97 11.53 -34.76 4.14
CA LEU A 97 11.59 -33.34 3.77
C LEU A 97 11.30 -32.42 4.98
N GLY A 98 10.61 -32.91 6.02
CA GLY A 98 10.41 -32.20 7.27
C GLY A 98 11.70 -31.90 8.03
N GLU A 99 12.74 -32.75 7.88
CA GLU A 99 14.09 -32.52 8.45
C GLU A 99 14.73 -31.24 7.87
N TRP A 100 14.27 -30.81 6.70
CA TRP A 100 14.75 -29.62 5.97
C TRP A 100 13.80 -28.42 6.15
N GLY A 101 12.83 -28.51 7.05
CA GLY A 101 11.88 -27.43 7.35
C GLY A 101 10.68 -27.34 6.39
N PHE A 102 10.53 -28.26 5.43
CA PHE A 102 9.33 -28.32 4.61
C PHE A 102 8.15 -28.88 5.41
N LYS A 103 6.98 -28.23 5.31
CA LYS A 103 5.75 -28.78 5.89
C LYS A 103 5.24 -29.92 5.00
N VAL A 104 5.22 -31.15 5.54
CA VAL A 104 4.70 -32.34 4.85
C VAL A 104 3.34 -32.69 5.45
N SER A 105 2.30 -32.77 4.62
CA SER A 105 0.95 -33.15 5.06
C SER A 105 0.70 -34.65 4.86
N ASP A 106 0.12 -35.31 5.86
CA ASP A 106 -0.24 -36.75 5.84
C ASP A 106 -1.64 -37.03 5.28
N SER A 107 -2.40 -35.99 4.93
CA SER A 107 -3.79 -36.14 4.48
C SER A 107 -3.85 -36.72 3.05
N PRO A 108 -4.64 -37.78 2.79
CA PRO A 108 -4.91 -38.20 1.41
C PRO A 108 -5.54 -37.02 0.67
N SER A 109 -4.91 -36.59 -0.43
CA SER A 109 -5.44 -35.47 -1.22
C SER A 109 -6.84 -35.83 -1.68
N LYS A 110 -7.85 -35.08 -1.23
CA LYS A 110 -9.19 -35.17 -1.77
C LYS A 110 -9.10 -34.71 -3.22
N SER A 111 -8.96 -35.65 -4.16
CA SER A 111 -9.03 -35.34 -5.59
C SER A 111 -10.33 -34.58 -5.80
N MET A 112 -10.27 -33.33 -6.26
CA MET A 112 -11.47 -32.61 -6.69
C MET A 112 -12.12 -33.41 -7.82
N SER A 113 -13.11 -34.21 -7.47
CA SER A 113 -14.08 -34.70 -8.44
C SER A 113 -14.84 -33.48 -8.93
N ARG A 114 -14.63 -33.16 -10.20
CA ARG A 114 -15.35 -32.13 -10.93
C ARG A 114 -16.81 -32.60 -11.06
N SER A 115 -17.66 -32.32 -10.06
CA SER A 115 -19.09 -32.56 -10.17
C SER A 115 -19.75 -31.38 -10.89
N LYS A 116 -20.45 -31.73 -11.97
CA LYS A 116 -21.12 -30.85 -12.93
C LYS A 116 -22.06 -29.86 -12.27
N SER A 117 -22.01 -28.63 -12.76
CA SER A 117 -23.06 -27.62 -12.69
C SER A 117 -24.42 -28.23 -13.04
N LYS A 118 -25.43 -28.03 -12.19
CA LYS A 118 -26.83 -28.16 -12.59
C LYS A 118 -27.45 -26.78 -12.54
N ALA A 119 -27.69 -26.24 -13.74
CA ALA A 119 -28.61 -25.14 -13.94
C ALA A 119 -30.01 -25.61 -13.53
N SER A 120 -30.68 -24.82 -12.69
CA SER A 120 -32.13 -24.81 -12.61
C SER A 120 -32.56 -23.35 -12.68
N SER A 121 -33.12 -23.04 -13.85
CA SER A 121 -34.05 -21.97 -14.11
C SER A 121 -35.21 -21.98 -13.12
N GLU A 122 -35.61 -20.81 -12.61
CA GLU A 122 -37.00 -20.55 -12.24
C GLU A 122 -37.33 -19.07 -12.52
N THR A 123 -38.05 -18.89 -13.61
CA THR A 123 -38.93 -17.77 -13.92
C THR A 123 -40.10 -17.74 -12.93
N GLY A 124 -40.46 -16.57 -12.42
CA GLY A 124 -41.67 -16.40 -11.63
C GLY A 124 -41.95 -14.93 -11.33
N PHE A 125 -42.75 -14.33 -12.23
CA PHE A 125 -43.47 -13.05 -12.22
C PHE A 125 -43.32 -12.11 -11.01
#